data_AF-A0A973KTG3-F1
#
_entry.id   AF-A0A973KTG3-F1
#
_cell.length_a   1.000
_cell.length_b   1.000
_cell.length_c   1.000
_cell.angle_alpha   90.00
_cell.angle_beta   90.00
_cell.angle_gamma   90.00
#
_symmetry.space_group_name_H-M   'P 1'
#
loop_
_entity.id
_entity.type
_entity.pdbx_description
1 polymer ?
#
loop_
_entity_poly.entity_id
_entity_poly.type
_entity_poly.pdbx_seq_one_letter_code
_entity_poly.pdbx_strand_id
1 'polypeptide(L)'
;QVTPGRFAAVWNAAQAVAAAQIAVGANSPFLFGREVWRESRPPLFLQATDVRPPEFAAQGVRPRTWFGERWISDAHELFEENLRFFPPLLSTADDEDPLRVLDDGGVPRLSELVLHNGTIYRWNRPVYAVVDGVPHLRVENRVLPAGPTVSDVIANAAFYYGLVRALAEEPRPIWKRLPFEAAAANFDEACRHGIDAVLRWPKPGGRSSSMVRIPAVRLVQEELLPLAAAGLDAWGVEPADRERYLGIIEERCRRRVNGASWQAAAYHRARESGLERDAALAAMTRRYGELMRTGEPVHTWQR
;
A
#
# COMPACT_ATOMS: atom_id res chain seq x y z
N GLN A 1 5.29 12.14 -8.84
CA GLN A 1 5.99 13.27 -8.19
C GLN A 1 4.94 14.25 -7.70
N VAL A 2 5.24 15.02 -6.66
CA VAL A 2 4.28 15.98 -6.08
C VAL A 2 4.99 17.28 -5.70
N THR A 3 4.28 18.39 -5.76
CA THR A 3 4.78 19.66 -5.22
C THR A 3 4.70 19.64 -3.68
N PRO A 4 5.54 20.42 -2.97
CA PRO A 4 5.49 20.49 -1.51
C PRO A 4 4.08 20.79 -0.96
N GLY A 5 3.41 21.80 -1.50
CA GLY A 5 2.06 22.18 -1.05
C GLY A 5 0.96 21.14 -1.29
N ARG A 6 1.19 20.14 -2.15
CA ARG A 6 0.26 19.02 -2.38
C ARG A 6 0.68 17.73 -1.66
N PHE A 7 1.88 17.69 -1.08
CA PHE A 7 2.45 16.46 -0.55
C PHE A 7 1.57 15.82 0.51
N ALA A 8 1.16 16.59 1.52
CA ALA A 8 0.36 16.08 2.63
C ALA A 8 -0.98 15.49 2.18
N ALA A 9 -1.66 16.16 1.25
CA ALA A 9 -2.92 15.66 0.69
C ALA A 9 -2.73 14.32 -0.05
N VAL A 10 -1.69 14.21 -0.87
CA VAL A 10 -1.38 12.98 -1.62
C VAL A 10 -0.95 11.85 -0.68
N TRP A 11 -0.10 12.14 0.31
CA TRP A 11 0.34 11.13 1.27
C TRP A 11 -0.82 10.65 2.15
N ASN A 12 -1.63 11.56 2.70
CA ASN A 12 -2.80 11.20 3.51
C ASN A 12 -3.82 10.39 2.71
N ALA A 13 -4.08 10.77 1.45
CA ALA A 13 -4.94 9.98 0.55
C ALA A 13 -4.38 8.57 0.35
N ALA A 14 -3.09 8.44 0.01
CA ALA A 14 -2.43 7.15 -0.19
C ALA A 14 -2.45 6.27 1.07
N GLN A 15 -2.33 6.88 2.25
CA GLN A 15 -2.36 6.19 3.52
C GLN A 15 -3.78 5.73 3.89
N ALA A 16 -4.81 6.55 3.62
CA ALA A 16 -6.21 6.21 3.85
C ALA A 16 -6.70 5.02 3.00
N VAL A 17 -6.20 4.87 1.77
CA VAL A 17 -6.61 3.79 0.85
C VAL A 17 -5.71 2.55 0.89
N ALA A 18 -4.70 2.50 1.77
CA ALA A 18 -3.76 1.38 1.84
C ALA A 18 -4.46 0.04 2.09
N ALA A 19 -5.46 0.03 2.98
CA ALA A 19 -6.25 -1.17 3.28
C ALA A 19 -7.06 -1.67 2.07
N ALA A 20 -7.67 -0.75 1.31
CA ALA A 20 -8.44 -1.10 0.12
C ALA A 20 -7.54 -1.72 -0.97
N GLN A 21 -6.34 -1.18 -1.15
CA GLN A 21 -5.33 -1.76 -2.04
C GLN A 21 -5.01 -3.21 -1.64
N ILE A 22 -4.67 -3.44 -0.37
CA ILE A 22 -4.36 -4.79 0.12
C ILE A 22 -5.55 -5.73 -0.07
N ALA A 23 -6.77 -5.28 0.24
CA ALA A 23 -7.94 -6.14 0.11
C ALA A 23 -8.10 -6.68 -1.32
N VAL A 24 -7.98 -5.82 -2.34
CA VAL A 24 -8.14 -6.24 -3.75
C VAL A 24 -6.85 -6.82 -4.38
N GLY A 25 -5.70 -6.57 -3.77
CA GLY A 25 -4.37 -6.87 -4.33
C GLY A 25 -3.52 -7.87 -3.55
N ALA A 26 -3.99 -8.41 -2.42
CA ALA A 26 -3.23 -9.38 -1.61
C ALA A 26 -2.84 -10.62 -2.43
N ASN A 27 -1.61 -11.09 -2.23
CA ASN A 27 -1.03 -12.17 -3.04
C ASN A 27 0.00 -13.05 -2.30
N SER A 28 0.10 -12.97 -0.97
CA SER A 28 1.08 -13.77 -0.21
C SER A 28 0.44 -14.48 1.00
N PRO A 29 -0.41 -15.51 0.78
CA PRO A 29 -1.12 -16.22 1.84
C PRO A 29 -0.30 -17.31 2.55
N PHE A 30 0.85 -17.70 2.00
CA PHE A 30 1.69 -18.77 2.55
C PHE A 30 3.05 -18.25 3.01
N LEU A 31 3.50 -18.74 4.17
CA LEU A 31 4.83 -18.49 4.72
C LEU A 31 5.37 -19.78 5.36
N PHE A 32 6.60 -20.16 5.03
CA PHE A 32 7.25 -21.39 5.53
C PHE A 32 6.34 -22.65 5.44
N GLY A 33 5.63 -22.79 4.32
CA GLY A 33 4.73 -23.92 4.05
C GLY A 33 3.42 -23.92 4.84
N ARG A 34 3.06 -22.81 5.49
CA ARG A 34 1.81 -22.65 6.26
C ARG A 34 0.96 -21.54 5.68
N GLU A 35 -0.34 -21.79 5.57
CA GLU A 35 -1.32 -20.75 5.26
C GLU A 35 -1.46 -19.84 6.49
N VAL A 36 -1.27 -18.54 6.31
CA VAL A 36 -1.36 -17.54 7.38
C VAL A 36 -2.21 -16.35 6.92
N TRP A 37 -1.68 -15.12 6.97
CA TRP A 37 -2.42 -13.91 6.58
C TRP A 37 -2.52 -13.82 5.06
N ARG A 38 -3.61 -13.28 4.52
CA ARG A 38 -3.77 -13.13 3.05
C ARG A 38 -2.65 -12.29 2.43
N GLU A 39 -2.15 -11.32 3.18
CA GLU A 39 -0.96 -10.56 2.84
C GLU A 39 0.02 -10.61 4.03
N SER A 40 0.89 -11.63 4.00
CA SER A 40 1.85 -11.92 5.07
C SER A 40 3.13 -11.08 5.04
N ARG A 41 3.46 -10.40 3.92
CA ARG A 41 4.71 -9.62 3.84
C ARG A 41 4.77 -8.49 4.86
N PRO A 42 3.71 -7.69 5.13
CA PRO A 42 3.80 -6.64 6.12
C PRO A 42 4.18 -7.11 7.54
N PRO A 43 3.47 -8.09 8.14
CA PRO A 43 3.88 -8.58 9.46
C PRO A 43 5.23 -9.31 9.45
N LEU A 44 5.55 -10.05 8.37
CA LEU A 44 6.86 -10.71 8.25
C LEU A 44 8.00 -9.69 8.18
N PHE A 45 7.86 -8.65 7.35
CA PHE A 45 8.91 -7.65 7.17
C PHE A 45 9.09 -6.80 8.42
N LEU A 46 8.01 -6.50 9.14
CA LEU A 46 8.07 -5.93 10.48
C LEU A 46 8.93 -6.79 11.39
N GLN A 47 8.60 -8.07 11.56
CA GLN A 47 9.35 -9.00 12.43
C GLN A 47 10.81 -9.15 12.01
N ALA A 48 11.08 -9.28 10.71
CA ALA A 48 12.42 -9.52 10.17
C ALA A 48 13.35 -8.29 10.30
N THR A 49 12.79 -7.09 10.44
CA THR A 49 13.55 -5.83 10.55
C THR A 49 13.47 -5.21 11.94
N ASP A 50 12.80 -5.88 12.87
CA ASP A 50 12.62 -5.39 14.22
C ASP A 50 13.85 -5.66 15.08
N VAL A 51 14.68 -4.62 15.21
CA VAL A 51 15.89 -4.65 16.05
C VAL A 51 15.64 -4.15 17.47
N ARG A 52 14.38 -3.82 17.82
CA ARG A 52 14.04 -3.34 19.16
C ARG A 52 14.10 -4.51 20.17
N PRO A 53 14.68 -4.31 21.37
CA PRO A 53 14.49 -5.24 22.47
C PRO A 53 12.99 -5.41 22.81
N PRO A 54 12.54 -6.59 23.30
CA PRO A 54 11.15 -6.84 23.65
C PRO A 54 10.55 -5.79 24.60
N GLU A 55 11.36 -5.27 25.53
CA GLU A 55 10.96 -4.24 26.48
C GLU A 55 10.59 -2.93 25.78
N PHE A 56 11.40 -2.52 24.80
CA PHE A 56 11.14 -1.31 24.01
C PHE A 56 9.95 -1.49 23.06
N ALA A 57 9.79 -2.68 22.48
CA ALA A 57 8.61 -3.01 21.70
C ALA A 57 7.33 -2.93 22.57
N ALA A 58 7.37 -3.47 23.80
CA ALA A 58 6.26 -3.42 24.76
C ALA A 58 5.94 -1.99 25.24
N GLN A 59 6.94 -1.11 25.30
CA GLN A 59 6.77 0.31 25.63
C GLN A 59 6.27 1.18 24.45
N GLY A 60 6.07 0.58 23.27
CA GLY A 60 5.59 1.31 22.10
C GLY A 60 6.65 2.16 21.39
N VAL A 61 7.95 1.91 21.62
CA VAL A 61 9.02 2.47 20.77
C VAL A 61 8.72 2.10 19.33
N ARG A 62 8.94 2.97 18.35
CA ARG A 62 8.40 2.76 16.99
C ARG A 62 9.27 1.74 16.23
N PRO A 63 8.68 0.77 15.52
CA PRO A 63 9.44 -0.08 14.61
C PRO A 63 9.91 0.71 13.40
N ARG A 64 11.01 0.30 12.78
CA ARG A 64 11.46 0.89 11.50
C ARG A 64 10.50 0.59 10.35
N THR A 65 9.86 -0.56 10.38
CA THR A 65 8.78 -0.91 9.46
C THR A 65 7.46 -0.49 10.06
N TRP A 66 6.79 0.48 9.45
CA TRP A 66 5.73 1.20 10.15
C TRP A 66 4.65 1.77 9.22
N PHE A 67 3.40 1.75 9.69
CA PHE A 67 2.28 2.37 8.99
C PHE A 67 2.27 3.90 9.15
N GLY A 68 2.73 4.42 10.29
CA GLY A 68 2.71 5.83 10.68
C GLY A 68 1.95 6.06 12.00
N GLU A 69 1.86 7.30 12.45
CA GLU A 69 1.23 7.68 13.73
C GLU A 69 0.06 8.65 13.63
N ARG A 70 0.03 9.46 12.58
CA ARG A 70 -0.95 10.52 12.38
C ARG A 70 -1.06 10.91 10.92
N TRP A 71 -2.15 11.61 10.59
CA TRP A 71 -2.22 12.39 9.36
C TRP A 71 -1.24 13.56 9.44
N ILE A 72 -0.65 13.92 8.30
CA ILE A 72 0.33 15.01 8.23
C ILE A 72 -0.28 16.26 7.61
N SER A 73 0.28 17.43 7.92
CA SER A 73 -0.01 18.70 7.26
C SER A 73 1.06 19.10 6.26
N ASP A 74 2.28 18.55 6.41
CA ASP A 74 3.43 18.87 5.57
C ASP A 74 4.42 17.69 5.47
N ALA A 75 5.27 17.69 4.42
CA ALA A 75 6.27 16.63 4.18
C ALA A 75 7.37 16.56 5.25
N HIS A 76 7.78 17.72 5.79
CA HIS A 76 8.85 17.82 6.78
C HIS A 76 8.52 17.04 8.05
N GLU A 77 7.24 16.93 8.44
CA GLU A 77 6.82 16.13 9.59
C GLU A 77 7.32 14.69 9.52
N LEU A 78 7.31 14.07 8.33
CA LEU A 78 7.77 12.69 8.17
C LEU A 78 9.31 12.56 8.26
N PHE A 79 10.04 13.59 7.84
CA PHE A 79 11.50 13.63 7.99
C PHE A 79 11.92 13.98 9.42
N GLU A 80 11.18 14.84 10.12
CA GLU A 80 11.37 15.12 11.53
C GLU A 80 11.10 13.87 12.39
N GLU A 81 10.04 13.12 12.06
CA GLU A 81 9.80 11.80 12.66
C GLU A 81 10.96 10.84 12.44
N ASN A 82 11.63 10.90 11.28
CA ASN A 82 12.80 10.07 11.04
C ASN A 82 13.89 10.35 12.06
N LEU A 83 14.25 11.63 12.20
CA LEU A 83 15.29 12.09 13.10
C LEU A 83 14.94 11.81 14.56
N ARG A 84 13.67 12.00 14.93
CA ARG A 84 13.20 11.83 16.31
C ARG A 84 13.16 10.38 16.76
N PHE A 85 12.77 9.46 15.89
CA PHE A 85 12.46 8.08 16.30
C PHE A 85 13.49 7.04 15.89
N PHE A 86 14.28 7.30 14.85
CA PHE A 86 15.13 6.27 14.27
C PHE A 86 16.59 6.70 14.25
N PRO A 87 17.48 6.03 14.99
CA PRO A 87 18.91 6.24 14.87
C PRO A 87 19.39 5.96 13.43
N PRO A 88 20.43 6.61 12.90
CA PRO A 88 21.07 6.17 11.67
C PRO A 88 21.66 4.75 11.82
N LEU A 89 21.41 3.85 10.85
CA LEU A 89 22.02 2.50 10.84
C LEU A 89 23.34 2.46 10.09
N LEU A 90 23.44 3.28 9.05
CA LEU A 90 24.59 3.40 8.18
C LEU A 90 25.10 4.83 8.32
N SER A 91 26.39 4.97 8.58
CA SER A 91 27.05 6.26 8.54
C SER A 91 27.65 6.44 7.16
N THR A 92 27.27 7.51 6.50
CA THR A 92 28.01 8.09 5.38
C THR A 92 28.44 9.48 5.82
N ALA A 93 29.71 9.81 5.63
CA ALA A 93 30.18 11.18 5.66
C ALA A 93 30.28 11.62 4.21
N ASP A 94 29.42 12.55 3.80
CA ASP A 94 29.57 13.27 2.53
C ASP A 94 30.31 14.58 2.83
N ASP A 95 31.20 15.01 1.95
CA ASP A 95 31.94 16.28 2.12
C ASP A 95 31.05 17.51 1.79
N GLU A 96 29.81 17.28 1.34
CA GLU A 96 28.82 18.33 1.11
C GLU A 96 28.47 19.06 2.42
N ASP A 97 28.62 20.38 2.43
CA ASP A 97 28.01 21.27 3.42
C ASP A 97 26.68 21.79 2.85
N PRO A 98 25.51 21.27 3.29
CA PRO A 98 24.23 21.62 2.69
C PRO A 98 23.84 23.09 2.87
N LEU A 99 24.28 23.73 3.96
CA LEU A 99 23.97 25.14 4.22
C LEU A 99 24.75 26.03 3.27
N ARG A 100 26.03 25.75 3.08
CA ARG A 100 26.84 26.47 2.08
C ARG A 100 26.29 26.30 0.67
N VAL A 101 25.87 25.09 0.29
CA VAL A 101 25.25 24.85 -1.04
C VAL A 101 24.00 25.70 -1.22
N LEU A 102 23.17 25.85 -0.18
CA LEU A 102 21.98 26.70 -0.22
C LEU A 102 22.34 28.19 -0.30
N ASP A 103 23.34 28.64 0.48
CA ASP A 103 23.82 30.04 0.47
C ASP A 103 24.37 30.44 -0.90
N ASP A 104 25.02 29.50 -1.60
CA ASP A 104 25.52 29.67 -2.97
C ASP A 104 24.41 29.57 -4.04
N GLY A 105 23.14 29.39 -3.64
CA GLY A 105 21.98 29.28 -4.53
C GLY A 105 21.82 27.92 -5.20
N GLY A 106 22.54 26.90 -4.73
CA GLY A 106 22.47 25.52 -5.19
C GLY A 106 21.38 24.69 -4.50
N VAL A 107 21.30 23.41 -4.89
CA VAL A 107 20.38 22.43 -4.31
C VAL A 107 21.20 21.30 -3.68
N PRO A 108 21.20 21.16 -2.34
CA PRO A 108 21.99 20.13 -1.68
C PRO A 108 21.44 18.73 -1.98
N ARG A 109 22.32 17.73 -2.10
CA ARG A 109 21.90 16.34 -2.33
C ARG A 109 21.30 15.70 -1.07
N LEU A 110 21.73 16.15 0.11
CA LEU A 110 21.28 15.64 1.41
C LEU A 110 21.45 14.11 1.51
N SER A 111 22.61 13.60 1.11
CA SER A 111 22.88 12.16 0.97
C SER A 111 22.65 11.38 2.28
N GLU A 112 23.00 11.98 3.42
CA GLU A 112 22.79 11.42 4.76
C GLU A 112 21.30 11.27 5.08
N LEU A 113 20.48 12.29 4.79
CA LEU A 113 19.03 12.26 4.97
C LEU A 113 18.38 11.23 4.04
N VAL A 114 18.82 11.17 2.78
CA VAL A 114 18.33 10.20 1.79
C VAL A 114 18.67 8.76 2.23
N LEU A 115 19.90 8.51 2.69
CA LEU A 115 20.32 7.20 3.20
C LEU A 115 19.55 6.81 4.45
N HIS A 116 19.45 7.73 5.42
CA HIS A 116 18.70 7.51 6.66
C HIS A 116 17.24 7.15 6.38
N ASN A 117 16.55 7.94 5.56
CA ASN A 117 15.19 7.68 5.12
C ASN A 117 15.06 6.36 4.34
N GLY A 118 16.11 5.96 3.62
CA GLY A 118 16.21 4.65 2.94
C GLY A 118 16.13 3.46 3.89
N THR A 119 16.57 3.61 5.15
CA THR A 119 16.57 2.58 6.19
C THR A 119 15.31 2.55 7.06
N ILE A 120 14.31 3.37 6.73
CA ILE A 120 13.02 3.47 7.43
C ILE A 120 11.93 3.02 6.46
N TYR A 121 11.24 1.95 6.82
CA TYR A 121 10.38 1.19 5.91
C TYR A 121 8.92 1.56 6.11
N ARG A 122 8.53 2.75 5.64
CA ARG A 122 7.12 3.14 5.51
C ARG A 122 6.48 2.51 4.28
N TRP A 123 5.21 2.13 4.39
CA TRP A 123 4.43 1.61 3.27
C TRP A 123 4.08 2.67 2.22
N ASN A 124 3.89 3.93 2.63
CA ASN A 124 3.97 5.09 1.73
C ASN A 124 5.14 5.96 2.18
N ARG A 125 6.21 6.00 1.38
CA ARG A 125 7.48 6.63 1.77
C ARG A 125 7.61 8.04 1.19
N PRO A 126 7.96 9.06 2.01
CA PRO A 126 8.43 10.34 1.49
C PRO A 126 9.79 10.12 0.83
N VAL A 127 9.98 10.60 -0.39
CA VAL A 127 11.26 10.50 -1.09
C VAL A 127 11.67 11.89 -1.55
N TYR A 128 12.80 12.35 -1.02
CA TYR A 128 13.59 13.44 -1.57
C TYR A 128 14.68 12.86 -2.47
N ALA A 129 14.90 13.47 -3.62
CA ALA A 129 16.04 13.19 -4.49
C ALA A 129 16.32 14.40 -5.39
N VAL A 130 17.56 14.58 -5.80
CA VAL A 130 17.94 15.54 -6.84
C VAL A 130 18.19 14.76 -8.13
N VAL A 131 17.50 15.12 -9.22
CA VAL A 131 17.67 14.50 -10.55
C VAL A 131 17.90 15.63 -11.54
N ASP A 132 18.98 15.55 -12.32
CA ASP A 132 19.37 16.58 -13.30
C ASP A 132 19.40 18.01 -12.71
N GLY A 133 19.85 18.13 -11.46
CA GLY A 133 19.93 19.40 -10.72
C GLY A 133 18.60 19.90 -10.13
N VAL A 134 17.49 19.17 -10.32
CA VAL A 134 16.16 19.54 -9.85
C VAL A 134 15.79 18.74 -8.59
N PRO A 135 15.35 19.38 -7.49
CA PRO A 135 14.86 18.68 -6.32
C PRO A 135 13.46 18.12 -6.58
N HIS A 136 13.29 16.82 -6.35
CA HIS A 136 12.03 16.13 -6.49
C HIS A 136 11.53 15.60 -5.15
N LEU A 137 10.26 15.85 -4.88
CA LEU A 137 9.52 15.24 -3.79
C LEU A 137 8.51 14.23 -4.34
N ARG A 138 8.46 13.04 -3.74
CA ARG A 138 7.59 11.94 -4.16
C ARG A 138 6.98 11.22 -2.97
N VAL A 139 5.75 10.77 -3.15
CA VAL A 139 5.16 9.70 -2.33
C VAL A 139 5.37 8.40 -3.10
N GLU A 140 6.09 7.47 -2.50
CA GLU A 140 6.34 6.15 -3.07
C GLU A 140 5.43 5.12 -2.40
N ASN A 141 4.54 4.50 -3.17
CA ASN A 141 3.64 3.45 -2.70
C ASN A 141 4.34 2.08 -2.74
N ARG A 142 4.42 1.43 -1.57
CA ARG A 142 5.13 0.15 -1.36
C ARG A 142 4.23 -0.92 -0.75
N VAL A 143 2.92 -0.65 -0.72
CA VAL A 143 1.92 -1.45 0.00
C VAL A 143 1.76 -2.84 -0.63
N LEU A 144 1.60 -2.88 -1.95
CA LEU A 144 1.20 -4.10 -2.66
C LEU A 144 2.34 -5.09 -2.91
N PRO A 145 2.04 -6.40 -2.98
CA PRO A 145 2.97 -7.40 -3.49
C PRO A 145 3.10 -7.28 -5.01
N ALA A 146 3.99 -8.08 -5.60
CA ALA A 146 3.87 -8.43 -7.00
C ALA A 146 2.47 -9.05 -7.25
N GLY A 147 1.79 -8.59 -8.31
CA GLY A 147 0.47 -9.11 -8.68
C GLY A 147 0.54 -10.44 -9.43
N PRO A 148 -0.61 -11.13 -9.61
CA PRO A 148 -0.65 -12.41 -10.33
C PRO A 148 -0.29 -12.33 -11.81
N THR A 149 -0.58 -11.20 -12.47
CA THR A 149 -0.24 -10.92 -13.87
C THR A 149 0.12 -9.46 -14.07
N VAL A 150 0.66 -9.12 -15.23
CA VAL A 150 0.87 -7.71 -15.63
C VAL A 150 -0.46 -6.95 -15.66
N SER A 151 -1.52 -7.54 -16.21
CA SER A 151 -2.87 -6.97 -16.21
C SER A 151 -3.36 -6.66 -14.79
N ASP A 152 -3.11 -7.57 -13.85
CA ASP A 152 -3.48 -7.40 -12.45
C ASP A 152 -2.68 -6.28 -11.75
N VAL A 153 -1.39 -6.13 -12.09
CA VAL A 153 -0.53 -5.06 -11.57
C VAL A 153 -0.96 -3.69 -12.10
N ILE A 154 -1.26 -3.59 -13.40
CA ILE A 154 -1.73 -2.33 -13.99
C ILE A 154 -3.12 -1.95 -13.44
N ALA A 155 -4.02 -2.94 -13.24
CA ALA A 155 -5.30 -2.71 -12.59
C ALA A 155 -5.15 -2.12 -11.18
N ASN A 156 -4.22 -2.67 -10.39
CA ASN A 156 -3.90 -2.14 -9.06
C ASN A 156 -3.36 -0.70 -9.14
N ALA A 157 -2.49 -0.42 -10.10
CA ALA A 157 -1.92 0.91 -10.30
C ALA A 157 -2.99 1.94 -10.71
N ALA A 158 -3.85 1.60 -11.68
CA ALA A 158 -4.95 2.45 -12.13
C ALA A 158 -5.89 2.78 -10.97
N PHE A 159 -6.28 1.77 -10.18
CA PHE A 159 -7.11 1.96 -8.99
C PHE A 159 -6.45 2.89 -7.96
N TYR A 160 -5.16 2.66 -7.65
CA TYR A 160 -4.42 3.51 -6.71
C TYR A 160 -4.29 4.96 -7.17
N TYR A 161 -3.82 5.19 -8.41
CA TYR A 161 -3.58 6.54 -8.91
C TYR A 161 -4.87 7.34 -9.11
N GLY A 162 -5.95 6.67 -9.54
CA GLY A 162 -7.28 7.26 -9.58
C GLY A 162 -7.74 7.69 -8.19
N LEU A 163 -7.69 6.79 -7.21
CA LEU A 163 -8.11 7.08 -5.84
C LEU A 163 -7.32 8.23 -5.21
N VAL A 164 -6.00 8.18 -5.29
CA VAL A 164 -5.14 9.20 -4.71
C VAL A 164 -5.43 10.56 -5.33
N ARG A 165 -5.66 10.61 -6.64
CA ARG A 165 -6.00 11.86 -7.32
C ARG A 165 -7.33 12.44 -6.85
N ALA A 166 -8.38 11.64 -6.84
CA ALA A 166 -9.70 12.08 -6.41
C ALA A 166 -9.72 12.51 -4.93
N LEU A 167 -9.12 11.71 -4.05
CA LEU A 167 -9.12 11.98 -2.61
C LEU A 167 -8.22 13.14 -2.20
N ALA A 168 -7.10 13.37 -2.91
CA ALA A 168 -6.23 14.50 -2.63
C ALA A 168 -6.86 15.85 -3.01
N GLU A 169 -7.89 15.85 -3.87
CA GLU A 169 -8.59 17.05 -4.35
C GLU A 169 -10.01 17.19 -3.78
N GLU A 170 -10.44 16.24 -2.93
CA GLU A 170 -11.76 16.26 -2.33
C GLU A 170 -11.94 17.49 -1.43
N PRO A 171 -13.00 18.31 -1.59
CA PRO A 171 -13.22 19.51 -0.78
C PRO A 171 -13.30 19.23 0.73
N ARG A 172 -13.75 18.02 1.09
CA ARG A 172 -13.79 17.53 2.46
C ARG A 172 -12.93 16.28 2.60
N PRO A 173 -11.62 16.46 2.87
CA PRO A 173 -10.67 15.37 2.81
C PRO A 173 -11.00 14.20 3.72
N ILE A 174 -10.71 12.99 3.24
CA ILE A 174 -10.97 11.75 3.98
C ILE A 174 -10.24 11.70 5.33
N TRP A 175 -9.03 12.24 5.44
CA TRP A 175 -8.25 12.27 6.69
C TRP A 175 -8.81 13.21 7.76
N LYS A 176 -9.81 14.06 7.43
CA LYS A 176 -10.59 14.81 8.43
C LYS A 176 -11.80 14.03 8.96
N ARG A 177 -12.12 12.88 8.35
CA ARG A 177 -13.32 12.07 8.63
C ARG A 177 -12.98 10.66 9.11
N LEU A 178 -11.85 10.12 8.67
CA LEU A 178 -11.30 8.83 9.06
C LEU A 178 -10.21 9.06 10.12
N PRO A 179 -10.38 8.61 11.37
CA PRO A 179 -9.31 8.62 12.36
C PRO A 179 -8.09 7.83 11.87
N PHE A 180 -6.89 8.29 12.18
CA PHE A 180 -5.66 7.64 11.68
C PHE A 180 -5.53 6.20 12.20
N GLU A 181 -5.90 5.98 13.46
CA GLU A 181 -5.91 4.66 14.10
C GLU A 181 -6.89 3.71 13.43
N ALA A 182 -7.99 4.24 12.87
CA ALA A 182 -8.92 3.44 12.08
C ALA A 182 -8.30 3.04 10.73
N ALA A 183 -7.54 3.93 10.08
CA ALA A 183 -6.81 3.60 8.86
C ALA A 183 -5.70 2.55 9.13
N ALA A 184 -4.98 2.66 10.25
CA ALA A 184 -3.98 1.68 10.68
C ALA A 184 -4.63 0.32 10.99
N ALA A 185 -5.73 0.30 11.75
CA ALA A 185 -6.45 -0.94 12.02
C ALA A 185 -7.02 -1.59 10.74
N ASN A 186 -7.49 -0.78 9.79
CA ASN A 186 -7.94 -1.26 8.49
C ASN A 186 -6.80 -1.91 7.70
N PHE A 187 -5.58 -1.37 7.78
CA PHE A 187 -4.41 -1.96 7.13
C PHE A 187 -4.12 -3.37 7.66
N ASP A 188 -4.11 -3.55 8.98
CA ASP A 188 -3.92 -4.86 9.60
C ASP A 188 -5.05 -5.85 9.27
N GLU A 189 -6.29 -5.38 9.30
CA GLU A 189 -7.47 -6.16 8.93
C GLU A 189 -7.38 -6.64 7.47
N ALA A 190 -7.00 -5.74 6.56
CA ALA A 190 -6.79 -6.08 5.15
C ALA A 190 -5.61 -7.04 4.97
N CYS A 191 -4.52 -6.88 5.72
CA CYS A 191 -3.41 -7.82 5.65
C CYS A 191 -3.86 -9.23 6.06
N ARG A 192 -4.62 -9.34 7.16
CA ARG A 192 -5.07 -10.62 7.70
C ARG A 192 -6.10 -11.29 6.80
N HIS A 193 -7.10 -10.55 6.35
CA HIS A 193 -8.31 -11.10 5.72
C HIS A 193 -8.38 -10.87 4.20
N GLY A 194 -7.51 -10.04 3.62
CA GLY A 194 -7.48 -9.78 2.19
C GLY A 194 -8.82 -9.26 1.68
N ILE A 195 -9.34 -9.86 0.62
CA ILE A 195 -10.57 -9.41 -0.05
C ILE A 195 -11.83 -9.55 0.83
N ASP A 196 -11.78 -10.41 1.85
CA ASP A 196 -12.88 -10.63 2.80
C ASP A 196 -12.82 -9.69 4.02
N ALA A 197 -11.87 -8.76 4.07
CA ALA A 197 -11.71 -7.82 5.16
C ALA A 197 -12.96 -6.95 5.38
N VAL A 198 -13.20 -6.57 6.65
CA VAL A 198 -14.26 -5.62 7.02
C VAL A 198 -13.64 -4.34 7.55
N LEU A 199 -13.71 -3.29 6.76
CA LEU A 199 -13.02 -2.02 7.03
C LEU A 199 -13.94 -1.03 7.76
N ARG A 200 -13.34 -0.15 8.54
CA ARG A 200 -13.99 1.02 9.13
C ARG A 200 -13.89 2.18 8.14
N TRP A 201 -15.03 2.72 7.70
CA TRP A 201 -15.06 3.86 6.77
C TRP A 201 -16.05 4.93 7.23
N PRO A 202 -15.82 6.22 6.91
CA PRO A 202 -16.80 7.26 7.20
C PRO A 202 -18.13 6.99 6.50
N LYS A 203 -19.24 7.17 7.22
CA LYS A 203 -20.59 6.96 6.67
C LYS A 203 -20.86 7.96 5.54
N PRO A 204 -21.25 7.49 4.33
CA PRO A 204 -21.68 8.37 3.24
C PRO A 204 -22.90 9.20 3.66
N GLY A 205 -22.86 10.51 3.41
CA GLY A 205 -23.93 11.43 3.83
C GLY A 205 -24.13 11.56 5.35
N GLY A 206 -23.29 10.93 6.17
CA GLY A 206 -23.35 10.98 7.63
C GLY A 206 -22.72 12.25 8.22
N ARG A 207 -22.90 12.43 9.54
CA ARG A 207 -22.20 13.49 10.29
C ARG A 207 -20.69 13.27 10.21
N SER A 208 -19.92 14.35 10.39
CA SER A 208 -18.44 14.38 10.36
C SER A 208 -17.78 13.62 11.51
N SER A 209 -18.06 12.33 11.65
CA SER A 209 -17.48 11.43 12.66
C SER A 209 -18.15 10.05 12.66
N SER A 210 -19.30 9.87 12.00
CA SER A 210 -19.96 8.56 12.00
C SER A 210 -19.18 7.59 11.14
N MET A 211 -18.68 6.51 11.76
CA MET A 211 -17.98 5.41 11.12
C MET A 211 -18.91 4.22 10.94
N VAL A 212 -18.74 3.47 9.86
CA VAL A 212 -19.41 2.18 9.61
C VAL A 212 -18.38 1.08 9.42
N ARG A 213 -18.73 -0.15 9.80
CA ARG A 213 -18.00 -1.35 9.38
C ARG A 213 -18.62 -1.84 8.08
N ILE A 214 -17.80 -1.96 7.04
CA ILE A 214 -18.25 -2.28 5.69
C ILE A 214 -17.31 -3.34 5.08
N PRO A 215 -17.83 -4.40 4.43
CA PRO A 215 -16.99 -5.33 3.68
C PRO A 215 -16.15 -4.59 2.64
N ALA A 216 -14.86 -4.92 2.53
CA ALA A 216 -13.94 -4.23 1.62
C ALA A 216 -14.47 -4.24 0.17
N VAL A 217 -15.02 -5.37 -0.29
CA VAL A 217 -15.63 -5.45 -1.63
C VAL A 217 -16.80 -4.49 -1.83
N ARG A 218 -17.63 -4.26 -0.81
CA ARG A 218 -18.75 -3.30 -0.88
C ARG A 218 -18.24 -1.88 -0.91
N LEU A 219 -17.30 -1.55 -0.02
CA LEU A 219 -16.65 -0.23 -0.01
C LEU A 219 -15.98 0.06 -1.36
N VAL A 220 -15.27 -0.92 -1.92
CA VAL A 220 -14.60 -0.75 -3.21
C VAL A 220 -15.60 -0.51 -4.33
N GLN A 221 -16.65 -1.34 -4.42
CA GLN A 221 -17.63 -1.24 -5.49
C GLN A 221 -18.49 0.03 -5.42
N GLU A 222 -18.97 0.38 -4.23
CA GLU A 222 -19.97 1.44 -4.06
C GLU A 222 -19.35 2.84 -3.94
N GLU A 223 -18.13 2.95 -3.43
CA GLU A 223 -17.50 4.25 -3.14
C GLU A 223 -16.19 4.44 -3.89
N LEU A 224 -15.27 3.48 -3.80
CA LEU A 224 -13.88 3.70 -4.23
C LEU A 224 -13.69 3.56 -5.74
N LEU A 225 -14.39 2.65 -6.42
CA LEU A 225 -14.31 2.52 -7.88
C LEU A 225 -14.83 3.78 -8.60
N PRO A 226 -15.99 4.37 -8.22
CA PRO A 226 -16.41 5.67 -8.76
C PRO A 226 -15.37 6.78 -8.56
N LEU A 227 -14.76 6.85 -7.37
CA LEU A 227 -13.70 7.83 -7.09
C LEU A 227 -12.44 7.57 -7.92
N ALA A 228 -12.05 6.30 -8.08
CA ALA A 228 -10.91 5.93 -8.91
C ALA A 228 -11.13 6.32 -10.37
N ALA A 229 -12.32 6.07 -10.91
CA ALA A 229 -12.70 6.46 -12.27
C ALA A 229 -12.60 7.97 -12.46
N ALA A 230 -13.22 8.76 -11.57
CA ALA A 230 -13.17 10.22 -11.62
C ALA A 230 -11.72 10.76 -11.51
N GLY A 231 -10.88 10.13 -10.69
CA GLY A 231 -9.48 10.52 -10.58
C GLY A 231 -8.65 10.17 -11.82
N LEU A 232 -8.94 9.05 -12.49
CA LEU A 232 -8.31 8.69 -13.77
C LEU A 232 -8.76 9.63 -14.89
N ASP A 233 -10.02 10.05 -14.90
CA ASP A 233 -10.54 11.06 -15.83
C ASP A 233 -9.84 12.41 -15.62
N ALA A 234 -9.62 12.81 -14.37
CA ALA A 234 -8.86 14.01 -14.03
C ALA A 234 -7.37 13.93 -14.43
N TRP A 235 -6.83 12.72 -14.59
CA TRP A 235 -5.50 12.50 -15.18
C TRP A 235 -5.50 12.48 -16.71
N GLY A 236 -6.66 12.43 -17.36
CA GLY A 236 -6.78 12.28 -18.81
C GLY A 236 -6.45 10.88 -19.31
N VAL A 237 -6.67 9.85 -18.48
CA VAL A 237 -6.53 8.45 -18.92
C VAL A 237 -7.66 8.11 -19.90
N GLU A 238 -7.34 7.43 -21.00
CA GLU A 238 -8.31 7.03 -22.01
C GLU A 238 -9.45 6.21 -21.38
N PRO A 239 -10.73 6.54 -21.65
CA PRO A 239 -11.89 5.81 -21.12
C PRO A 239 -11.81 4.29 -21.27
N ALA A 240 -11.33 3.81 -22.41
CA ALA A 240 -11.18 2.37 -22.67
C ALA A 240 -10.17 1.69 -21.72
N ASP A 241 -9.04 2.34 -21.41
CA ASP A 241 -8.05 1.82 -20.47
C ASP A 241 -8.57 1.87 -19.03
N ARG A 242 -9.22 2.98 -18.66
CA ARG A 242 -9.89 3.13 -17.35
C ARG A 242 -10.90 2.01 -17.13
N GLU A 243 -11.81 1.78 -18.08
CA GLU A 243 -12.85 0.75 -18.00
C GLU A 243 -12.27 -0.65 -17.94
N ARG A 244 -11.27 -0.94 -18.79
CA ARG A 244 -10.57 -2.23 -18.78
C ARG A 244 -9.94 -2.52 -17.42
N TYR A 245 -9.18 -1.59 -16.87
CA TYR A 245 -8.39 -1.83 -15.65
C TYR A 245 -9.23 -1.74 -14.37
N LEU A 246 -10.19 -0.83 -14.29
CA LEU A 246 -11.11 -0.78 -13.15
C LEU A 246 -12.12 -1.95 -13.19
N GLY A 247 -12.51 -2.42 -14.38
CA GLY A 247 -13.34 -3.63 -14.53
C GLY A 247 -12.68 -4.89 -13.97
N ILE A 248 -11.34 -4.99 -14.01
CA ILE A 248 -10.61 -6.08 -13.34
C ILE A 248 -10.81 -6.03 -11.83
N ILE A 249 -10.70 -4.84 -11.21
CA ILE A 249 -10.90 -4.66 -9.77
C ILE A 249 -12.35 -4.95 -9.40
N GLU A 250 -13.31 -4.49 -10.20
CA GLU A 250 -14.73 -4.76 -10.01
C GLU A 250 -15.04 -6.26 -10.03
N GLU A 251 -14.55 -7.00 -11.03
CA GLU A 251 -14.76 -8.44 -11.14
C GLU A 251 -14.09 -9.21 -9.99
N ARG A 252 -12.91 -8.79 -9.53
CA ARG A 252 -12.28 -9.33 -8.31
C ARG A 252 -13.20 -9.17 -7.11
N CYS A 253 -13.77 -7.99 -6.90
CA CYS A 253 -14.71 -7.73 -5.80
C CYS A 253 -15.99 -8.57 -5.94
N ARG A 254 -16.59 -8.60 -7.14
CA ARG A 254 -17.82 -9.36 -7.41
C ARG A 254 -17.66 -10.85 -7.16
N ARG A 255 -16.53 -11.43 -7.57
CA ARG A 255 -16.21 -12.85 -7.42
C ARG A 255 -15.52 -13.18 -6.10
N ARG A 256 -15.19 -12.16 -5.29
CA ARG A 256 -14.35 -12.25 -4.09
C ARG A 256 -13.08 -13.07 -4.35
N VAL A 257 -12.32 -12.63 -5.35
CA VAL A 257 -11.08 -13.28 -5.74
C VAL A 257 -9.95 -12.27 -5.93
N ASN A 258 -8.82 -12.55 -5.29
CA ASN A 258 -7.52 -11.94 -5.58
C ASN A 258 -6.46 -13.06 -5.63
N GLY A 259 -5.20 -12.68 -5.77
CA GLY A 259 -4.09 -13.63 -5.81
C GLY A 259 -4.02 -14.54 -4.58
N ALA A 260 -4.20 -13.97 -3.40
CA ALA A 260 -4.15 -14.71 -2.14
C ALA A 260 -5.31 -15.69 -1.98
N SER A 261 -6.55 -15.27 -2.26
CA SER A 261 -7.70 -16.16 -2.16
C SER A 261 -7.67 -17.26 -3.21
N TRP A 262 -7.15 -16.98 -4.43
CA TRP A 262 -6.98 -18.00 -5.46
C TRP A 262 -5.97 -19.07 -5.02
N GLN A 263 -4.79 -18.65 -4.53
CA GLN A 263 -3.75 -19.56 -4.04
C GLN A 263 -4.25 -20.44 -2.90
N ALA A 264 -4.94 -19.84 -1.92
CA ALA A 264 -5.52 -20.58 -0.80
C ALA A 264 -6.53 -21.62 -1.29
N ALA A 265 -7.46 -21.22 -2.17
CA ALA A 265 -8.46 -22.13 -2.70
C ALA A 265 -7.84 -23.27 -3.52
N ALA A 266 -6.82 -22.99 -4.33
CA ALA A 266 -6.10 -24.00 -5.11
C ALA A 266 -5.35 -24.99 -4.23
N TYR A 267 -4.70 -24.51 -3.17
CA TYR A 267 -4.07 -25.36 -2.17
C TYR A 267 -5.08 -26.26 -1.45
N HIS A 268 -6.22 -25.72 -1.00
CA HIS A 268 -7.25 -26.52 -0.31
C HIS A 268 -7.86 -27.59 -1.21
N ARG A 269 -8.16 -27.27 -2.48
CA ARG A 269 -8.62 -28.29 -3.45
C ARG A 269 -7.60 -29.39 -3.66
N ALA A 270 -6.31 -29.05 -3.74
CA ALA A 270 -5.24 -30.03 -3.84
C ALA A 270 -5.13 -30.92 -2.57
N ARG A 271 -5.35 -30.34 -1.39
CA ARG A 271 -5.44 -31.12 -0.14
C ARG A 271 -6.65 -32.04 -0.11
N GLU A 272 -7.80 -31.55 -0.54
CA GLU A 272 -9.06 -32.31 -0.63
C GLU A 272 -8.97 -33.46 -1.65
N SER A 273 -8.16 -33.32 -2.71
CA SER A 273 -7.89 -34.39 -3.67
C SER A 273 -6.85 -35.43 -3.19
N GLY A 274 -6.37 -35.30 -1.95
CA GLY A 274 -5.49 -36.27 -1.30
C GLY A 274 -3.99 -35.98 -1.40
N LEU A 275 -3.58 -34.83 -1.95
CA LEU A 275 -2.16 -34.46 -1.95
C LEU A 275 -1.72 -34.02 -0.55
N GLU A 276 -0.58 -34.53 -0.08
CA GLU A 276 0.08 -34.03 1.11
C GLU A 276 0.49 -32.56 0.96
N ARG A 277 0.73 -31.88 2.10
CA ARG A 277 0.97 -30.43 2.17
C ARG A 277 1.98 -29.91 1.15
N ASP A 278 3.17 -30.50 1.11
CA ASP A 278 4.25 -30.04 0.23
C ASP A 278 3.90 -30.28 -1.25
N ALA A 279 3.25 -31.40 -1.55
CA ALA A 279 2.76 -31.70 -2.89
C ALA A 279 1.63 -30.74 -3.32
N ALA A 280 0.72 -30.37 -2.40
CA ALA A 280 -0.34 -29.41 -2.65
C ALA A 280 0.20 -27.99 -2.90
N LEU A 281 1.19 -27.56 -2.11
CA LEU A 281 1.90 -26.29 -2.34
C LEU A 281 2.60 -26.29 -3.70
N ALA A 282 3.35 -27.35 -4.03
CA ALA A 282 4.03 -27.48 -5.32
C ALA A 282 3.04 -27.51 -6.50
N ALA A 283 1.89 -28.17 -6.36
CA ALA A 283 0.83 -28.17 -7.37
C ALA A 283 0.24 -26.77 -7.56
N MET A 284 -0.10 -26.08 -6.47
CA MET A 284 -0.60 -24.70 -6.50
C MET A 284 0.40 -23.75 -7.17
N THR A 285 1.68 -23.79 -6.79
CA THR A 285 2.71 -22.92 -7.36
C THR A 285 2.93 -23.17 -8.85
N ARG A 286 2.97 -24.43 -9.29
CA ARG A 286 3.07 -24.77 -10.72
C ARG A 286 1.89 -24.21 -11.50
N ARG A 287 0.67 -24.44 -11.00
CA ARG A 287 -0.56 -23.96 -11.64
C ARG A 287 -0.62 -22.43 -11.69
N TYR A 288 -0.21 -21.76 -10.62
CA TYR A 288 -0.10 -20.31 -10.57
C TYR A 288 0.87 -19.79 -11.64
N GLY A 289 2.04 -20.44 -11.80
CA GLY A 289 3.02 -20.07 -12.81
C GLY A 289 2.54 -20.29 -14.25
N GLU A 290 1.74 -21.33 -14.51
CA GLU A 290 1.09 -21.53 -15.81
C GLU A 290 0.10 -20.41 -16.13
N LEU A 291 -0.78 -20.10 -15.18
CA LEU A 291 -1.82 -19.09 -15.35
C LEU A 291 -1.26 -17.67 -15.41
N MET A 292 -0.22 -17.37 -14.62
CA MET A 292 0.46 -16.07 -14.70
C MET A 292 0.96 -15.77 -16.12
N ARG A 293 1.49 -16.79 -16.82
CA ARG A 293 2.02 -16.65 -18.18
C ARG A 293 0.95 -16.40 -19.25
N THR A 294 -0.33 -16.68 -18.97
CA THR A 294 -1.39 -16.34 -19.93
C THR A 294 -1.65 -14.84 -20.00
N GLY A 295 -1.27 -14.09 -18.96
CA GLY A 295 -1.55 -12.66 -18.83
C GLY A 295 -3.00 -12.33 -18.48
N GLU A 296 -3.85 -13.36 -18.35
CA GLU A 296 -5.25 -13.22 -17.99
C GLU A 296 -5.40 -12.84 -16.51
N PRO A 297 -6.27 -11.89 -16.15
CA PRO A 297 -6.45 -11.47 -14.76
C PRO A 297 -6.88 -12.62 -13.84
N VAL A 298 -6.41 -12.63 -12.59
CA VAL A 298 -6.68 -13.73 -11.63
C VAL A 298 -8.16 -14.06 -11.42
N HIS A 299 -9.07 -13.12 -11.66
CA HIS A 299 -10.51 -13.34 -11.50
C HIS A 299 -11.13 -14.24 -12.58
N THR A 300 -10.42 -14.45 -13.71
CA THR A 300 -10.84 -15.34 -14.81
C THR A 300 -10.31 -16.75 -14.62
N TRP A 301 -9.32 -16.96 -13.74
CA TRP A 301 -8.69 -18.25 -13.54
C TRP A 301 -9.67 -19.25 -12.94
N GLN A 302 -9.66 -20.46 -13.49
CA GLN A 302 -10.39 -21.56 -12.90
C GLN A 302 -9.87 -21.82 -11.48
N ARG A 303 -10.82 -22.07 -10.59
CA ARG A 303 -10.54 -22.54 -9.24
C ARG A 303 -10.35 -24.06 -9.34
#